data_AF-A0A933N987-F1
#
_entry.id   AF-A0A933N987-F1
#
_cell.length_a   1.000
_cell.length_b   1.000
_cell.length_c   1.000
_cell.angle_alpha   90.00
_cell.angle_beta   90.00
_cell.angle_gamma   90.00
#
_symmetry.space_group_name_H-M   'P 1'
#
loop_
_entity.id
_entity.type
_entity.pdbx_description
1 polymer ?
#
loop_
_entity_poly.entity_id
_entity_poly.type
_entity_poly.pdbx_seq_one_letter_code
_entity_poly.pdbx_strand_id
1 'polypeptide(L)'
;MALFAVLTSVVALRLDTSPEVTSETAAALSSELVSAIEGQTAASVVVDDIVWEPRCGVDCETEVRARTNADDVVLVRVLGALSLLRVVAVRSAGPGTLPKRLELELSAPSDLKAAARSIAQELFPKVAAWPPQPETAEAATFDPPPWILLSAGVAALAVGVGLGVSSQSLRREAETSNDVPTREVLESRASARAAVSVTSMVVAGTALLSAIIWLAW
;
A
#
# COMPACT_ATOMS: atom_id res chain seq x y z
N MET A 1 -27.36 -8.25 -8.61
CA MET A 1 -26.51 -7.12 -9.05
C MET A 1 -25.66 -6.69 -7.87
N ALA A 2 -24.39 -7.08 -7.84
CA ALA A 2 -23.44 -6.58 -6.85
C ALA A 2 -22.93 -5.22 -7.33
N LEU A 3 -23.12 -4.19 -6.52
CA LEU A 3 -22.64 -2.85 -6.79
C LEU A 3 -21.14 -2.84 -6.46
N PHE A 4 -20.30 -3.06 -7.47
CA PHE A 4 -18.86 -2.87 -7.31
C PHE A 4 -18.62 -1.38 -7.14
N ALA A 5 -18.44 -0.94 -5.89
CA ALA A 5 -17.89 0.38 -5.61
C ALA A 5 -16.47 0.39 -6.17
N VAL A 6 -16.30 0.97 -7.35
CA VAL A 6 -14.98 1.31 -7.87
C VAL A 6 -14.45 2.39 -6.93
N LEU A 7 -13.58 2.01 -6.01
CA LEU A 7 -12.83 2.97 -5.22
C LEU A 7 -11.93 3.71 -6.20
N THR A 8 -12.36 4.90 -6.61
CA THR A 8 -11.54 5.80 -7.43
C THR A 8 -10.39 6.26 -6.55
N SER A 9 -9.21 5.68 -6.73
CA SER A 9 -8.01 6.16 -6.03
C SER A 9 -7.75 7.61 -6.40
N VAL A 10 -7.35 8.41 -5.42
CA VAL A 10 -6.95 9.80 -5.63
C VAL A 10 -5.43 9.89 -5.60
N VAL A 11 -4.84 10.52 -6.62
CA VAL A 11 -3.40 10.74 -6.74
C VAL A 11 -3.11 12.22 -6.56
N ALA A 12 -2.32 12.60 -5.55
CA ALA A 12 -1.83 13.96 -5.41
C ALA A 12 -0.57 14.16 -6.23
N LEU A 13 -0.53 15.22 -7.05
CA LEU A 13 0.65 15.65 -7.77
C LEU A 13 1.18 16.95 -7.17
N ARG A 14 2.42 16.94 -6.68
CA ARG A 14 3.12 18.13 -6.21
C ARG A 14 4.34 18.37 -7.09
N LEU A 15 4.41 19.56 -7.67
CA LEU A 15 5.56 20.02 -8.44
C LEU A 15 6.45 20.91 -7.56
N ASP A 16 7.76 20.72 -7.62
CA ASP A 16 8.78 21.52 -6.95
C ASP A 16 9.80 21.97 -8.01
N THR A 17 9.89 23.26 -8.27
CA THR A 17 10.69 23.80 -9.37
C THR A 17 11.86 24.63 -8.86
N SER A 18 13.03 24.46 -9.47
CA SER A 18 14.16 25.36 -9.25
C SER A 18 13.88 26.75 -9.85
N PRO A 19 14.54 27.82 -9.35
CA PRO A 19 14.30 29.19 -9.82
C PRO A 19 14.64 29.40 -11.31
N GLU A 20 15.38 28.49 -11.92
CA GLU A 20 15.73 28.51 -13.35
C GLU A 20 14.59 28.00 -14.26
N VAL A 21 13.59 27.31 -13.71
CA VAL A 21 12.45 26.78 -14.47
C VAL A 21 11.35 27.84 -14.57
N THR A 22 10.91 28.16 -15.77
CA THR A 22 9.83 29.13 -15.98
C THR A 22 8.49 28.58 -15.50
N SER A 23 7.62 29.45 -14.99
CA SER A 23 6.27 29.07 -14.54
C SER A 23 5.43 28.46 -15.66
N GLU A 24 5.61 28.91 -16.90
CA GLU A 24 4.97 28.33 -18.08
C GLU A 24 5.39 26.87 -18.31
N THR A 25 6.69 26.57 -18.22
CA THR A 25 7.22 25.20 -18.34
C THR A 25 6.69 24.31 -17.22
N ALA A 26 6.65 24.84 -15.99
CA ALA A 26 6.14 24.14 -14.82
C ALA A 26 4.64 23.78 -14.98
N ALA A 27 3.82 24.75 -15.38
CA ALA A 27 2.40 24.56 -15.63
C ALA A 27 2.13 23.57 -16.78
N ALA A 28 2.87 23.70 -17.88
CA ALA A 28 2.78 22.78 -19.02
C ALA A 28 3.13 21.34 -18.62
N LEU A 29 4.23 21.14 -17.87
CA LEU A 29 4.62 19.83 -17.38
C LEU A 29 3.58 19.25 -16.41
N SER A 30 3.05 20.06 -15.49
CA SER A 30 2.00 19.63 -14.56
C SER A 30 0.75 19.17 -15.31
N SER A 31 0.30 19.94 -16.31
CA SER A 31 -0.86 19.60 -17.13
C SER A 31 -0.66 18.30 -17.92
N GLU A 32 0.52 18.12 -18.53
CA GLU A 32 0.83 16.89 -19.28
C GLU A 32 0.95 15.68 -18.35
N LEU A 33 1.48 15.85 -17.13
CA LEU A 33 1.55 14.79 -16.12
C LEU A 33 0.18 14.37 -15.62
N VAL A 34 -0.71 15.32 -15.31
CA VAL A 34 -2.10 15.03 -14.94
C VAL A 34 -2.76 14.18 -16.03
N SER A 35 -2.72 14.65 -17.28
CA SER A 35 -3.32 13.94 -18.41
C SER A 35 -2.73 12.54 -18.60
N ALA A 36 -1.41 12.40 -18.46
CA ALA A 36 -0.73 11.12 -18.62
C ALA A 36 -1.05 10.12 -17.49
N ILE A 37 -1.14 10.57 -16.24
CA ILE A 37 -1.44 9.72 -15.08
C ILE A 37 -2.91 9.26 -15.13
N GLU A 38 -3.85 10.17 -15.40
CA GLU A 38 -5.28 9.84 -15.52
C GLU A 38 -5.52 8.83 -16.63
N GLY A 39 -4.88 9.02 -17.79
CA GLY A 39 -4.95 8.09 -18.93
C GLY A 39 -4.35 6.70 -18.65
N GLN A 40 -3.53 6.56 -17.61
CA GLN A 40 -2.84 5.32 -17.26
C GLN A 40 -3.51 4.57 -16.09
N THR A 41 -4.11 5.28 -15.13
CA THR A 41 -4.50 4.72 -13.81
C THR A 41 -5.99 4.70 -13.54
N ALA A 42 -6.82 5.39 -14.33
CA ALA A 42 -8.22 5.67 -14.01
C ALA A 42 -8.43 6.38 -12.64
N ALA A 43 -7.35 6.86 -12.02
CA ALA A 43 -7.37 7.64 -10.79
C ALA A 43 -7.69 9.10 -11.10
N SER A 44 -8.29 9.80 -10.14
CA SER A 44 -8.42 11.27 -10.23
C SER A 44 -7.13 11.90 -9.72
N VAL A 45 -6.55 12.81 -10.49
CA VAL A 45 -5.33 13.51 -10.09
C VAL A 45 -5.68 14.87 -9.52
N VAL A 46 -5.23 15.15 -8.30
CA VAL A 46 -5.36 16.44 -7.63
C VAL A 46 -3.99 17.11 -7.59
N VAL A 47 -3.88 18.31 -8.17
CA VAL A 47 -2.63 19.07 -8.12
C VAL A 47 -2.57 19.86 -6.81
N ASP A 48 -1.55 19.60 -6.00
CA ASP A 48 -1.27 20.37 -4.79
C ASP A 48 -0.51 21.64 -5.19
N ASP A 49 -1.25 22.73 -5.38
CA ASP A 49 -0.72 23.97 -5.97
C ASP A 49 0.27 24.70 -5.03
N ILE A 50 1.36 25.21 -5.61
CA ILE A 50 2.49 25.86 -4.92
C ILE A 50 2.07 27.20 -4.28
N VAL A 51 0.98 27.80 -4.77
CA VAL A 51 0.51 29.13 -4.36
C VAL A 51 0.21 29.21 -2.85
N TRP A 52 -0.05 28.08 -2.18
CA TRP A 52 -0.61 28.06 -0.84
C TRP A 52 0.43 28.03 0.29
N GLU A 53 1.61 27.41 0.14
CA GLU A 53 2.64 27.37 1.19
C GLU A 53 4.09 27.25 0.67
N PRO A 54 5.07 27.92 1.33
CA PRO A 54 6.48 27.81 0.99
C PRO A 54 7.01 26.42 1.36
N ARG A 55 7.66 25.76 0.38
CA ARG A 55 8.50 24.54 0.48
C ARG A 55 8.14 23.57 1.62
N CYS A 56 7.57 22.42 1.27
CA CYS A 56 7.39 21.32 2.21
C CYS A 56 8.64 21.03 3.06
N GLY A 57 8.43 20.66 4.32
CA GLY A 57 9.47 20.17 5.21
C GLY A 57 9.94 18.74 4.88
N VAL A 58 10.51 18.07 5.89
CA VAL A 58 11.02 16.69 5.78
C VAL A 58 9.91 15.69 5.46
N ASP A 59 8.66 16.00 5.87
CA ASP A 59 7.49 15.13 5.76
C ASP A 59 6.49 15.61 4.69
N CYS A 60 6.97 16.15 3.56
CA CYS A 60 6.13 16.69 2.48
C CYS A 60 5.02 15.73 2.04
N GLU A 61 5.33 14.44 1.94
CA GLU A 61 4.37 13.43 1.52
C GLU A 61 3.17 13.34 2.46
N THR A 62 3.41 13.38 3.77
CA THR A 62 2.37 13.33 4.81
C THR A 62 1.51 14.58 4.77
N GLU A 63 2.13 15.76 4.61
CA GLU A 63 1.42 17.04 4.50
C GLU A 63 0.53 17.08 3.24
N VAL A 64 1.07 16.65 2.09
CA VAL A 64 0.33 16.60 0.82
C VAL A 64 -0.85 15.62 0.94
N ARG A 65 -0.66 14.43 1.53
CA ARG A 65 -1.78 13.49 1.78
C ARG A 65 -2.84 14.10 2.67
N ALA A 66 -2.44 14.77 3.76
CA ALA A 66 -3.40 15.37 4.69
C ALA A 66 -4.24 16.48 4.03
N ARG A 67 -3.65 17.28 3.14
CA ARG A 67 -4.38 18.34 2.42
C ARG A 67 -5.29 17.81 1.30
N THR A 68 -4.81 16.84 0.54
CA THR A 68 -5.49 16.36 -0.68
C THR A 68 -6.38 15.14 -0.44
N ASN A 69 -6.24 14.48 0.71
CA ASN A 69 -6.85 13.20 1.02
C ASN A 69 -6.53 12.12 -0.05
N ALA A 70 -5.35 12.20 -0.66
CA ALA A 70 -4.91 11.28 -1.69
C ALA A 70 -4.30 9.99 -1.10
N ASP A 71 -4.57 8.86 -1.75
CA ASP A 71 -3.98 7.56 -1.42
C ASP A 71 -2.49 7.53 -1.84
N ASP A 72 -2.25 8.04 -3.05
CA ASP A 72 -0.95 8.08 -3.69
C ASP A 72 -0.45 9.53 -3.79
N VAL A 73 0.85 9.73 -3.56
CA VAL A 73 1.50 11.04 -3.77
C VAL A 73 2.62 10.90 -4.79
N VAL A 74 2.64 11.82 -5.75
CA VAL A 74 3.70 11.98 -6.74
C VAL A 74 4.37 13.33 -6.52
N LEU A 75 5.61 13.29 -6.05
CA LEU A 75 6.47 14.46 -5.91
C LEU A 75 7.35 14.57 -7.14
N VAL A 76 7.25 15.68 -7.87
CA VAL A 76 8.05 15.93 -9.07
C VAL A 76 8.93 17.14 -8.83
N ARG A 77 10.24 16.92 -8.76
CA ARG A 77 11.23 18.00 -8.69
C ARG A 77 11.82 18.28 -10.07
N VAL A 78 11.71 19.51 -10.54
CA VAL A 78 12.25 19.97 -11.82
C VAL A 78 13.41 20.90 -11.55
N LEU A 79 14.59 20.53 -12.04
CA LEU A 79 15.82 21.30 -11.91
C LEU A 79 16.22 21.81 -13.30
N GLY A 80 16.32 23.12 -13.46
CA GLY A 80 16.80 23.75 -14.68
C GLY A 80 18.31 23.98 -14.65
N ALA A 81 19.01 23.61 -15.71
CA ALA A 81 20.42 23.92 -15.92
C ALA A 81 20.66 24.28 -17.40
N LEU A 82 20.75 25.58 -17.69
CA LEU A 82 20.88 26.10 -19.06
C LEU A 82 19.70 25.63 -19.93
N SER A 83 19.97 24.78 -20.93
CA SER A 83 18.99 24.21 -21.85
C SER A 83 18.52 22.81 -21.43
N LEU A 84 18.97 22.29 -20.28
CA LEU A 84 18.64 20.97 -19.78
C LEU A 84 17.67 21.08 -18.60
N LEU A 85 16.65 20.22 -18.59
CA LEU A 85 15.78 20.02 -17.44
C LEU A 85 16.04 18.62 -16.87
N ARG A 86 16.37 18.53 -15.59
CA ARG A 86 16.41 17.27 -14.86
C ARG A 86 15.13 17.13 -14.05
N VAL A 87 14.34 16.10 -14.35
CA VAL A 87 13.09 15.78 -13.67
C VAL A 87 13.34 14.58 -12.76
N VAL A 88 13.14 14.77 -11.46
CA VAL A 88 13.18 13.71 -10.45
C VAL A 88 11.76 13.50 -9.95
N ALA A 89 11.16 12.36 -10.27
CA ALA A 89 9.81 12.02 -9.85
C ALA A 89 9.85 10.89 -8.83
N VAL A 90 9.10 11.04 -7.74
CA VAL A 90 8.98 10.05 -6.67
C VAL A 90 7.52 9.78 -6.42
N ARG A 91 7.11 8.52 -6.51
CA ARG A 91 5.76 8.05 -6.15
C ARG A 91 5.81 7.30 -4.83
N SER A 92 4.88 7.60 -3.94
CA SER A 92 4.68 6.87 -2.69
C SER A 92 3.23 6.37 -2.58
N ALA A 93 3.07 5.05 -2.68
CA ALA A 93 1.77 4.37 -2.74
C ALA A 93 1.27 3.94 -1.35
N GLY A 94 0.88 4.92 -0.54
CA GLY A 94 0.43 4.73 0.84
C GLY A 94 1.54 4.46 1.88
N PRO A 95 1.17 4.46 3.18
CA PRO A 95 2.10 4.24 4.27
C PRO A 95 2.69 2.82 4.26
N GLY A 96 4.02 2.72 4.40
CA GLY A 96 4.74 1.44 4.45
C GLY A 96 5.15 0.88 3.08
N THR A 97 4.70 1.47 1.98
CA THR A 97 5.18 1.11 0.64
C THR A 97 6.48 1.84 0.32
N LEU A 98 7.46 1.12 -0.24
CA LEU A 98 8.72 1.74 -0.66
C LEU A 98 8.46 2.71 -1.83
N PRO A 99 8.98 3.95 -1.75
CA PRO A 99 8.77 4.93 -2.80
C PRO A 99 9.48 4.51 -4.09
N LYS A 100 8.81 4.67 -5.23
CA LYS A 100 9.39 4.47 -6.56
C LYS A 100 9.96 5.80 -7.06
N ARG A 101 11.26 5.84 -7.32
CA ARG A 101 11.96 7.02 -7.84
C ARG A 101 12.34 6.82 -9.30
N LEU A 102 12.19 7.89 -10.08
CA LEU A 102 12.55 7.97 -11.49
C LEU A 102 13.27 9.29 -11.75
N GLU A 103 14.31 9.27 -12.57
CA GLU A 103 15.05 10.46 -12.98
C GLU A 103 15.14 10.50 -14.50
N LEU A 104 14.82 11.64 -15.09
CA LEU A 104 14.95 11.89 -16.53
C LEU A 104 15.69 13.20 -16.77
N GLU A 105 16.47 13.22 -17.84
CA GLU A 105 17.09 14.43 -18.38
C GLU A 105 16.39 14.78 -19.70
N LEU A 106 15.98 16.04 -19.85
CA LEU A 106 15.25 16.55 -20.99
C LEU A 106 16.04 17.69 -21.63
N SER A 107 16.19 17.64 -22.96
CA SER A 107 17.00 18.59 -23.72
C SER A 107 16.26 19.83 -24.21
N ALA A 108 14.93 19.89 -24.02
CA ALA A 108 14.10 21.00 -24.50
C ALA A 108 12.69 20.96 -23.89
N PRO A 109 11.96 22.09 -23.90
CA PRO A 109 10.54 22.13 -23.57
C PRO A 109 9.62 21.42 -24.59
N SER A 110 10.11 21.04 -25.77
CA SER A 110 9.30 20.30 -26.77
C SER A 110 8.95 18.88 -26.34
N ASP A 111 9.71 18.30 -25.43
CA ASP A 111 9.62 16.88 -25.09
C ASP A 111 8.78 16.61 -23.83
N LEU A 112 8.17 17.64 -23.24
CA LEU A 112 7.42 17.54 -21.98
C LEU A 112 6.30 16.51 -22.03
N LYS A 113 5.57 16.43 -23.15
CA LYS A 113 4.49 15.44 -23.33
C LYS A 113 4.99 14.01 -23.37
N ALA A 114 6.10 13.76 -24.06
CA ALA A 114 6.71 12.44 -24.13
C ALA A 114 7.31 12.06 -22.77
N ALA A 115 7.97 13.01 -22.11
CA ALA A 115 8.51 12.86 -20.76
C ALA A 115 7.41 12.54 -19.73
N ALA A 116 6.32 13.31 -19.72
CA ALA A 116 5.18 13.10 -18.82
C ALA A 116 4.57 11.70 -19.00
N ARG A 117 4.43 11.24 -20.25
CA ARG A 117 3.97 9.88 -20.53
C ARG A 117 4.94 8.82 -20.03
N SER A 118 6.25 9.01 -20.25
CA SER A 118 7.27 8.09 -19.75
C SER A 118 7.27 8.03 -18.22
N ILE A 119 7.18 9.18 -17.55
CA ILE A 119 7.05 9.27 -16.09
C ILE A 119 5.81 8.52 -15.62
N ALA A 120 4.64 8.76 -16.22
CA ALA A 120 3.40 8.10 -15.83
C ALA A 120 3.46 6.58 -16.04
N GLN A 121 4.01 6.10 -17.16
CA GLN A 121 4.14 4.67 -17.44
C GLN A 121 5.08 3.96 -16.46
N GLU A 122 6.19 4.61 -16.11
CA GLU A 122 7.15 4.05 -15.17
C GLU A 122 6.61 4.10 -13.74
N LEU A 123 6.07 5.22 -13.28
CA LEU A 123 5.55 5.33 -11.91
C LEU A 123 4.28 4.50 -11.69
N PHE A 124 3.47 4.33 -12.73
CA PHE A 124 2.21 3.58 -12.72
C PHE A 124 2.23 2.49 -13.79
N PRO A 125 2.98 1.39 -13.55
CA PRO A 125 2.94 0.26 -14.46
C PRO A 125 1.51 -0.27 -14.49
N LYS A 126 0.97 -0.47 -15.70
CA LYS A 126 -0.28 -1.19 -15.87
C LYS A 126 -0.06 -2.56 -15.27
N VAL A 127 -0.73 -2.86 -14.17
CA VAL A 127 -0.81 -4.21 -13.65
C VAL A 127 -1.38 -5.02 -14.80
N ALA A 128 -0.56 -5.92 -15.36
CA ALA A 128 -1.02 -6.80 -16.42
C ALA A 128 -2.31 -7.43 -15.92
N ALA A 129 -3.38 -7.36 -16.72
CA ALA A 129 -4.61 -8.03 -16.38
C ALA A 129 -4.24 -9.45 -15.99
N TRP A 130 -4.65 -9.88 -14.78
CA TRP A 130 -4.41 -11.24 -14.35
C TRP A 130 -4.81 -12.15 -15.51
N PRO A 131 -3.98 -13.14 -15.87
CA PRO A 131 -4.37 -14.08 -16.91
C PRO A 131 -5.78 -14.56 -16.57
N PRO A 132 -6.69 -14.66 -17.55
CA PRO A 132 -8.06 -15.08 -17.30
C PRO A 132 -7.97 -16.30 -16.40
N GLN A 133 -8.55 -16.22 -15.19
CA GLN A 133 -8.58 -17.37 -14.31
C GLN A 133 -9.09 -18.52 -15.17
N PRO A 134 -8.36 -19.64 -15.27
CA PRO A 134 -8.86 -20.78 -16.02
C PRO A 134 -10.29 -20.99 -15.55
N GLU A 135 -11.25 -20.92 -16.48
CA GLU A 135 -12.67 -21.12 -16.18
C GLU A 135 -12.70 -22.31 -15.24
N THR A 136 -13.10 -22.07 -13.98
CA THR A 136 -13.06 -23.08 -12.93
C THR A 136 -13.76 -24.28 -13.50
N ALA A 137 -12.99 -25.30 -13.87
CA ALA A 137 -13.51 -26.55 -14.36
C ALA A 137 -14.54 -26.96 -13.32
N GLU A 138 -15.80 -27.01 -13.77
CA GLU A 138 -17.00 -27.17 -12.97
C GLU A 138 -16.66 -28.04 -11.77
N ALA A 139 -16.51 -27.40 -10.60
CA ALA A 139 -15.93 -28.05 -9.45
C ALA A 139 -16.80 -29.27 -9.18
N ALA A 140 -16.25 -30.46 -9.43
CA ALA A 140 -16.94 -31.70 -9.15
C ALA A 140 -17.47 -31.56 -7.73
N THR A 141 -18.80 -31.62 -7.59
CA THR A 141 -19.47 -31.47 -6.29
C THR A 141 -18.94 -32.57 -5.39
N PHE A 142 -17.91 -32.24 -4.63
CA PHE A 142 -17.41 -33.07 -3.57
C PHE A 142 -18.45 -32.94 -2.47
N ASP A 143 -19.17 -34.03 -2.22
CA ASP A 143 -20.15 -34.13 -1.15
C ASP A 143 -19.41 -34.74 0.05
N PRO A 144 -18.75 -33.91 0.91
CA PRO A 144 -17.96 -34.44 2.00
C PRO A 144 -18.88 -35.21 2.95
N PRO A 145 -18.49 -36.42 3.39
CA PRO A 145 -19.26 -37.11 4.39
C PRO A 145 -19.37 -36.26 5.67
N PRO A 146 -20.50 -36.32 6.39
CA PRO A 146 -20.89 -35.35 7.42
C PRO A 146 -19.90 -35.22 8.59
N TRP A 147 -19.06 -36.24 8.84
CA TRP A 147 -18.03 -36.19 9.87
C TRP A 147 -16.88 -35.22 9.54
N ILE A 148 -16.56 -35.00 8.25
CA ILE A 148 -15.54 -34.01 7.85
C ILE A 148 -16.05 -32.60 8.15
N LEU A 149 -17.31 -32.31 7.85
CA LEU A 149 -17.94 -31.01 8.15
C LEU A 149 -17.97 -30.74 9.67
N LEU A 150 -18.26 -31.76 10.47
CA LEU A 150 -18.20 -31.66 11.93
C LEU A 150 -16.79 -31.34 12.43
N SER A 151 -15.75 -32.00 11.88
CA SER A 151 -14.37 -31.75 12.30
C SER A 151 -13.88 -30.34 11.94
N ALA A 152 -14.25 -29.82 10.76
CA ALA A 152 -13.92 -28.48 10.33
C ALA A 152 -14.61 -27.41 11.20
N GLY A 153 -15.87 -27.65 11.59
CA GLY A 153 -16.61 -26.78 12.50
C GLY A 153 -15.95 -26.66 13.88
N VAL A 154 -15.53 -27.78 14.47
CA VAL A 154 -14.86 -27.79 15.78
C VAL A 154 -13.50 -27.08 15.73
N ALA A 155 -12.72 -27.28 14.66
CA ALA A 155 -11.44 -26.60 14.49
C ALA A 155 -11.60 -25.08 14.37
N ALA A 156 -12.58 -24.61 13.58
CA ALA A 156 -12.87 -23.19 13.44
C ALA A 156 -13.32 -22.55 14.77
N LEU A 157 -14.14 -23.26 15.54
CA LEU A 157 -14.62 -22.80 16.85
C LEU A 157 -13.47 -22.70 17.86
N ALA A 158 -12.55 -23.69 17.89
CA ALA A 158 -11.38 -23.67 18.76
C ALA A 158 -10.44 -22.49 18.46
N VAL A 159 -10.19 -22.19 17.18
CA VAL A 159 -9.39 -21.04 16.77
C VAL A 159 -10.08 -19.71 17.15
N GLY A 160 -11.40 -19.62 16.94
CA GLY A 160 -12.18 -18.43 17.31
C GLY A 160 -12.15 -18.12 18.81
N VAL A 161 -12.28 -19.14 19.66
CA VAL A 161 -12.20 -18.97 21.13
C VAL A 161 -10.80 -18.55 21.55
N GLY A 162 -9.74 -19.15 20.96
CA GLY A 162 -8.35 -18.76 21.26
C GLY A 162 -8.05 -17.30 20.94
N LEU A 163 -8.51 -16.82 19.77
CA LEU A 163 -8.34 -15.42 19.37
C LEU A 163 -9.12 -14.45 20.28
N GLY A 164 -10.35 -14.82 20.68
CA GLY A 164 -11.19 -13.99 21.56
C GLY A 164 -10.59 -13.76 22.95
N VAL A 165 -10.00 -14.80 23.56
CA VAL A 165 -9.36 -14.69 24.88
C VAL A 165 -8.07 -13.86 24.80
N SER A 166 -7.29 -14.00 23.72
CA SER A 166 -6.07 -13.19 23.53
C SER A 166 -6.36 -11.69 23.39
N SER A 167 -7.46 -11.34 22.70
CA SER A 167 -7.87 -9.96 22.45
C SER A 167 -8.24 -9.21 23.73
N GLN A 168 -8.91 -9.86 24.68
CA GLN A 168 -9.25 -9.24 25.96
C GLN A 168 -8.02 -8.94 26.83
N SER A 169 -6.97 -9.76 26.75
CA SER A 169 -5.73 -9.52 27.49
C SER A 169 -4.97 -8.29 26.95
N LEU A 170 -4.87 -8.18 25.62
CA LEU A 170 -4.19 -7.05 24.97
C LEU A 170 -4.91 -5.73 25.23
N ARG A 171 -6.25 -5.76 25.30
CA ARG A 171 -7.04 -4.58 25.63
C ARG A 171 -6.80 -4.10 27.07
N ARG A 172 -6.72 -5.01 28.05
CA ARG A 172 -6.43 -4.64 29.45
C ARG A 172 -5.01 -4.09 29.63
N GLU A 173 -4.04 -4.61 28.90
CA GLU A 173 -2.66 -4.06 28.91
C GLU A 173 -2.59 -2.67 28.27
N ALA A 174 -3.39 -2.42 27.23
CA ALA A 174 -3.47 -1.10 26.59
C ALA A 174 -4.18 -0.06 27.48
N GLU A 175 -5.22 -0.45 28.22
CA GLU A 175 -5.97 0.45 29.11
C GLU A 175 -5.22 0.79 30.42
N THR A 176 -4.23 -0.03 30.81
CA THR A 176 -3.47 0.16 32.06
C THR A 176 -2.10 0.84 31.87
N SER A 177 -1.61 0.96 30.64
CA SER A 177 -0.29 1.54 30.33
C SER A 177 -0.41 2.98 29.81
N ASN A 178 -0.29 3.97 30.70
CA ASN A 178 -0.22 5.40 30.34
C ASN A 178 1.18 5.87 29.87
N ASP A 179 2.16 4.97 29.82
CA ASP A 179 3.51 5.29 29.33
C ASP A 179 3.61 5.11 27.82
N VAL A 180 4.13 6.12 27.14
CA VAL A 180 4.49 6.07 25.71
C VAL A 180 5.72 5.16 25.56
N PRO A 181 5.60 3.96 24.96
CA PRO A 181 6.69 3.01 24.93
C PRO A 181 7.81 3.49 24.00
N THR A 182 9.03 3.53 24.52
CA THR A 182 10.25 3.76 23.74
C THR A 182 10.52 2.60 22.78
N ARG A 183 11.14 2.90 21.63
CA ARG A 183 11.34 1.98 20.50
C ARG A 183 12.05 0.66 20.90
N GLU A 184 12.94 0.71 21.89
CA GLU A 184 13.67 -0.44 22.45
C GLU A 184 12.75 -1.45 23.18
N VAL A 185 11.67 -0.97 23.80
CA VAL A 185 10.68 -1.84 24.47
C VAL A 185 9.80 -2.56 23.45
N LEU A 186 9.57 -1.96 22.28
CA LEU A 186 8.81 -2.59 21.20
C LEU A 186 9.60 -3.72 20.54
N GLU A 187 10.91 -3.55 20.36
CA GLU A 187 11.79 -4.57 19.78
C GLU A 187 11.99 -5.78 20.70
N SER A 188 12.15 -5.57 22.01
CA SER A 188 12.24 -6.67 22.98
C SER A 188 10.93 -7.44 23.14
N ARG A 189 9.77 -6.76 23.06
CA ARG A 189 8.45 -7.42 23.11
C ARG A 189 8.13 -8.20 21.83
N ALA A 190 8.60 -7.75 20.66
CA ALA A 190 8.40 -8.47 19.40
C ALA A 190 9.11 -9.84 19.38
N SER A 191 10.36 -9.88 19.87
CA SER A 191 11.12 -11.14 19.94
C SER A 191 10.57 -12.12 20.98
N ALA A 192 10.08 -11.63 22.13
CA ALA A 192 9.45 -12.48 23.14
C ALA A 192 8.12 -13.11 22.65
N ARG A 193 7.33 -12.38 21.84
CA ARG A 193 6.06 -12.90 21.30
C ARG A 193 6.25 -13.97 20.21
N ALA A 194 7.37 -13.92 19.48
CA ALA A 194 7.70 -14.95 18.49
C ALA A 194 8.02 -16.32 19.14
N ALA A 195 8.60 -16.34 20.35
CA ALA A 195 8.92 -17.59 21.04
C ALA A 195 7.70 -18.30 21.65
N VAL A 196 6.68 -17.54 22.07
CA VAL A 196 5.48 -18.08 22.72
C VAL A 196 4.47 -18.66 21.70
N SER A 197 4.39 -18.11 20.49
CA SER A 197 3.48 -18.65 19.46
C SER A 197 3.90 -20.04 18.99
N VAL A 198 5.21 -20.28 18.82
CA VAL A 198 5.75 -21.57 18.34
C VAL A 198 5.46 -22.70 19.33
N THR A 199 5.58 -22.45 20.64
CA THR A 199 5.32 -23.48 21.66
C THR A 199 3.85 -23.86 21.76
N SER A 200 2.92 -22.90 21.62
CA SER A 200 1.48 -23.19 21.62
C SER A 200 1.01 -24.05 20.44
N MET A 201 1.58 -23.86 19.24
CA MET A 201 1.22 -24.66 18.06
C MET A 201 1.67 -26.12 18.18
N VAL A 202 2.84 -26.37 18.78
CA VAL A 202 3.36 -27.74 18.98
C VAL A 202 2.51 -28.52 19.98
N VAL A 203 2.10 -27.89 21.09
CA VAL A 203 1.24 -28.55 22.10
C VAL A 203 -0.15 -28.84 21.53
N ALA A 204 -0.74 -27.91 20.78
CA ALA A 204 -2.04 -28.13 20.13
C ALA A 204 -1.96 -29.25 19.06
N GLY A 205 -0.90 -29.27 18.25
CA GLY A 205 -0.70 -30.31 17.23
C GLY A 205 -0.51 -31.71 17.81
N THR A 206 0.25 -31.84 18.91
CA THR A 206 0.50 -33.12 19.58
C THR A 206 -0.76 -33.68 20.27
N ALA A 207 -1.57 -32.83 20.91
CA ALA A 207 -2.84 -33.23 21.51
C ALA A 207 -3.82 -33.76 20.45
N LEU A 208 -3.90 -33.08 19.29
CA LEU A 208 -4.81 -33.44 18.21
C LEU A 208 -4.40 -34.76 17.54
N LEU A 209 -3.10 -34.98 17.31
CA LEU A 209 -2.57 -36.28 16.85
C LEU A 209 -2.85 -37.41 17.84
N SER A 210 -2.68 -37.16 19.15
CA SER A 210 -2.94 -38.17 20.18
C SER A 210 -4.41 -38.60 20.23
N ALA A 211 -5.34 -37.65 20.04
CA ALA A 211 -6.77 -37.93 19.98
C ALA A 211 -7.16 -38.73 18.74
N ILE A 212 -6.56 -38.43 17.57
CA ILE A 212 -6.80 -39.19 16.33
C ILE A 212 -6.31 -40.63 16.48
N ILE A 213 -5.13 -40.84 17.07
CA ILE A 213 -4.59 -42.20 17.28
C ILE A 213 -5.49 -43.02 18.21
N TRP A 214 -6.03 -42.41 19.27
CA TRP A 214 -6.95 -43.08 20.20
C TRP A 214 -8.31 -43.43 19.60
N LEU A 215 -8.79 -42.68 18.60
CA LEU A 215 -10.06 -42.94 17.91
C LEU A 215 -9.92 -43.98 16.77
N ALA A 216 -8.70 -44.31 16.36
CA ALA A 216 -8.42 -45.27 15.31
C ALA A 216 -8.26 -46.73 15.83
N TRP A 217 -8.30 -46.93 17.14
CA TRP A 217 -8.24 -48.23 17.82
C TRP A 217 -9.56 -48.52 18.55
#